data_AF-A0A0T6ACY5-F1
#
_entry.id   AF-A0A0T6ACY5-F1
#
_cell.length_a   1.000
_cell.length_b   1.000
_cell.length_c   1.000
_cell.angle_alpha   90.00
_cell.angle_beta   90.00
_cell.angle_gamma   90.00
#
_symmetry.space_group_name_H-M   'P 1'
#
loop_
_entity.id
_entity.type
_entity.pdbx_description
1 polymer ?
#
loop_
_entity_poly.entity_id
_entity_poly.type
_entity_poly.pdbx_seq_one_letter_code
_entity_poly.pdbx_strand_id
1 'polypeptide(L)'
;MALQIRLSKDVEDRAPRGPMTVDEFLARFPEVPRDLRDEPLVAEYVSAFGHLLRLAQKPSPCVGGGGDAPHQFYLRLVNDLAVYGIGLARRDRTLARLRATLDEYKKQPATFACTLVPPRAPGAPRPGCA
;
A
#
# COMPACT_ATOMS: atom_id res chain seq x y z
N MET A 1 -7.48 40.60 -28.87
CA MET A 1 -7.49 40.40 -27.41
C MET A 1 -7.08 38.95 -27.15
N ALA A 2 -5.85 38.72 -26.72
CA ALA A 2 -5.30 37.38 -26.50
C ALA A 2 -5.44 36.99 -25.02
N LEU A 3 -6.23 35.95 -24.73
CA LEU A 3 -6.44 35.44 -23.38
C LEU A 3 -5.24 34.57 -22.99
N GLN A 4 -4.29 35.12 -22.23
CA GLN A 4 -3.17 34.36 -21.70
C GLN A 4 -3.60 33.62 -20.43
N ILE A 5 -3.82 32.32 -20.54
CA ILE A 5 -4.04 31.46 -19.38
C ILE A 5 -2.70 31.33 -18.65
N ARG A 6 -2.53 32.12 -17.59
CA ARG A 6 -1.44 31.91 -16.63
C ARG A 6 -1.76 30.62 -15.89
N LEU A 7 -1.07 29.55 -16.25
CA LEU A 7 -1.11 28.28 -15.56
C LEU A 7 -0.58 28.52 -14.13
N SER A 8 -1.50 28.72 -13.18
CA SER A 8 -1.18 28.93 -11.77
C SER A 8 -0.36 27.75 -11.26
N LYS A 9 0.77 28.09 -10.65
CA LYS A 9 1.76 27.21 -10.04
C LYS A 9 1.26 26.72 -8.68
N ASP A 10 0.05 26.15 -8.67
CA ASP A 10 -0.69 25.77 -7.46
C ASP A 10 -1.27 24.35 -7.53
N VAL A 11 -0.59 23.45 -8.24
CA VAL A 11 -0.92 22.01 -8.23
C VAL A 11 0.25 21.15 -7.77
N GLU A 12 1.13 21.72 -6.95
CA GLU A 12 2.30 21.02 -6.42
C GLU A 12 2.20 20.74 -4.91
N ASP A 13 1.18 21.24 -4.22
CA ASP A 13 1.05 21.19 -2.75
C ASP A 13 -0.09 20.28 -2.26
N ARG A 14 -0.28 19.10 -2.84
CA ARG A 14 -1.19 18.06 -2.25
C ARG A 14 -0.73 16.61 -2.40
N ALA A 15 0.53 16.39 -2.73
CA ALA A 15 1.15 15.09 -2.51
C ALA A 15 2.05 15.22 -1.28
N PRO A 16 1.96 14.35 -0.27
CA PRO A 16 2.97 14.34 0.78
C PRO A 16 4.31 13.99 0.11
N ARG A 17 5.17 14.99 -0.10
CA ARG A 17 6.45 14.90 -0.83
C ARG A 17 7.58 14.27 0.00
N GLY A 18 7.24 13.54 1.05
CA GLY A 18 8.18 12.84 1.92
C GLY A 18 7.86 11.34 2.03
N PRO A 19 8.84 10.52 2.44
CA PRO A 19 8.61 9.13 2.79
C PRO A 19 7.46 9.03 3.79
N MET A 20 6.56 8.06 3.60
CA MET A 20 5.46 7.82 4.52
C MET A 20 6.03 7.54 5.91
N THR A 21 5.45 8.13 6.95
CA THR A 21 5.86 7.88 8.33
C THR A 21 5.09 6.70 8.91
N VAL A 22 5.65 6.03 9.91
CA VAL A 22 4.97 4.93 10.62
C VAL A 22 3.68 5.43 11.29
N ASP A 23 3.66 6.68 11.74
CA ASP A 23 2.46 7.32 12.29
C ASP A 23 1.35 7.49 11.24
N GLU A 24 1.69 8.00 10.04
CA GLU A 24 0.76 8.11 8.91
C GLU A 24 0.20 6.73 8.53
N PHE A 25 1.03 5.69 8.58
CA PHE A 25 0.63 4.31 8.32
C PHE A 25 -0.37 3.78 9.34
N LEU A 26 -0.08 3.91 10.64
CA LEU A 26 -0.98 3.44 11.70
C LEU A 26 -2.30 4.24 11.73
N ALA A 27 -2.26 5.53 11.41
CA ALA A 27 -3.46 6.36 11.30
C ALA A 27 -4.36 5.91 10.14
N ARG A 28 -3.76 5.49 9.03
CA ARG A 28 -4.50 5.01 7.85
C ARG A 28 -5.04 3.58 8.04
N PHE A 29 -4.32 2.74 8.78
CA PHE A 29 -4.67 1.34 9.00
C PHE A 29 -4.78 1.05 10.51
N PRO A 30 -5.93 1.36 11.14
CA PRO A 30 -6.13 1.17 12.59
C PRO A 30 -6.14 -0.29 13.05
N GLU A 31 -6.23 -1.21 12.09
CA GLU A 31 -6.10 -2.66 12.25
C GLU A 31 -4.66 -3.13 12.51
N VAL A 32 -3.66 -2.31 12.22
CA VAL A 32 -2.27 -2.63 12.53
C VAL A 32 -2.00 -2.29 14.00
N PRO A 33 -1.50 -3.24 14.81
CA PRO A 33 -1.29 -3.01 16.22
C PRO A 33 -0.16 -2.00 16.44
N ARG A 34 -0.38 -1.06 17.38
CA ARG A 34 0.58 0.00 17.72
C ARG A 34 1.87 -0.52 18.35
N ASP A 35 1.89 -1.78 18.79
CA ASP A 35 3.10 -2.49 19.24
C ASP A 35 4.19 -2.53 18.16
N LEU A 36 3.78 -2.56 16.89
CA LEU A 36 4.69 -2.54 15.74
C LEU A 36 5.25 -1.15 15.41
N ARG A 37 4.83 -0.10 16.13
CA ARG A 37 5.27 1.28 15.87
C ARG A 37 6.75 1.49 16.13
N ASP A 38 7.28 0.87 17.19
CA ASP A 38 8.67 1.03 17.62
C ASP A 38 9.61 0.08 16.86
N GLU A 39 9.07 -0.82 16.04
CA GLU A 39 9.87 -1.80 15.32
C GLU A 39 10.65 -1.13 14.16
N PRO A 40 12.00 -1.21 14.16
CA PRO A 40 12.81 -0.58 13.11
C PRO A 40 12.54 -1.19 11.73
N LEU A 41 12.17 -2.47 11.69
CA LEU A 41 11.79 -3.15 10.46
C LEU A 41 10.53 -2.54 9.83
N VAL A 42 9.58 -2.10 10.65
CA VAL A 42 8.33 -1.46 10.20
C VAL A 42 8.63 -0.06 9.69
N ALA A 43 9.55 0.68 10.32
CA ALA A 43 10.02 1.96 9.82
C ALA A 43 10.70 1.84 8.43
N GLU A 44 11.59 0.87 8.24
CA GLU A 44 12.16 0.57 6.91
C GLU A 44 11.07 0.19 5.89
N TYR A 45 10.11 -0.63 6.31
CA TYR A 45 9.01 -1.09 5.48
C TYR A 45 8.14 0.07 4.97
N VAL A 46 7.69 0.93 5.88
CA VAL A 46 6.83 2.07 5.54
C VAL A 46 7.58 3.10 4.70
N SER A 47 8.88 3.30 4.95
CA SER A 47 9.71 4.16 4.13
C SER A 47 9.86 3.64 2.69
N ALA A 48 10.12 2.34 2.52
CA ALA A 48 10.27 1.71 1.21
C ALA A 48 8.95 1.66 0.42
N PHE A 49 7.86 1.25 1.07
CA PHE A 49 6.57 1.01 0.42
C PHE A 49 5.59 2.17 0.53
N GLY A 50 5.98 3.30 1.12
CA GLY A 50 5.07 4.42 1.41
C GLY A 50 4.23 4.88 0.21
N HIS A 51 4.82 4.90 -0.98
CA HIS A 51 4.11 5.21 -2.22
C HIS A 51 3.00 4.19 -2.55
N LEU A 52 3.26 2.89 -2.37
CA LEU A 52 2.28 1.82 -2.58
C LEU A 52 1.25 1.75 -1.44
N LEU A 53 1.66 2.00 -0.20
CA LEU A 53 0.77 2.02 0.97
C LEU A 53 -0.25 3.17 0.92
N ARG A 54 0.11 4.30 0.29
CA ARG A 54 -0.83 5.40 0.01
C ARG A 54 -1.84 5.07 -1.08
N LEU A 55 -1.46 4.23 -2.05
CA LEU A 55 -2.37 3.70 -3.05
C LEU A 55 -3.22 2.54 -2.50
N ALA A 56 -2.70 1.81 -1.51
CA ALA A 56 -3.38 0.68 -0.92
C ALA A 56 -4.73 1.11 -0.32
N GLN A 57 -5.78 0.40 -0.74
CA GLN A 57 -7.15 0.63 -0.31
C GLN A 57 -7.72 -0.68 0.24
N LYS A 58 -8.35 -0.60 1.42
CA LYS A 58 -9.00 -1.74 2.02
C LYS A 58 -10.18 -2.18 1.14
N PRO A 59 -10.26 -3.47 0.73
CA PRO A 59 -11.37 -3.96 -0.05
C PRO A 59 -12.65 -3.80 0.75
N SER A 60 -13.61 -3.07 0.18
CA SER A 60 -14.96 -2.96 0.75
C SER A 60 -15.79 -4.16 0.32
N PRO A 61 -16.72 -4.66 1.16
CA PRO A 61 -17.46 -5.89 0.88
C PRO A 61 -18.33 -5.86 -0.40
N CYS A 62 -18.55 -4.69 -1.00
CA CYS A 62 -19.36 -4.53 -2.22
C CYS A 62 -18.55 -4.51 -3.53
N VAL A 63 -17.21 -4.56 -3.50
CA VAL A 63 -16.41 -4.68 -4.73
C VAL A 63 -16.29 -6.14 -5.16
N GLY A 64 -17.17 -6.55 -6.07
CA GLY A 64 -17.15 -7.88 -6.67
C GLY A 64 -15.96 -8.06 -7.62
N GLY A 65 -15.21 -9.15 -7.42
CA GLY A 65 -14.26 -9.67 -8.41
C GLY A 65 -12.86 -9.06 -8.32
N GLY A 66 -12.03 -9.60 -7.42
CA GLY A 66 -10.57 -9.46 -7.51
C GLY A 66 -10.11 -8.01 -7.66
N GLY A 67 -10.47 -7.20 -6.66
CA GLY A 67 -10.39 -5.74 -6.68
C GLY A 67 -9.11 -5.16 -7.29
N ASP A 68 -9.26 -3.96 -7.85
CA ASP A 68 -8.23 -3.17 -8.54
C ASP A 68 -6.84 -3.23 -7.89
N ALA A 69 -5.79 -2.93 -8.66
CA ALA A 69 -4.40 -2.82 -8.16
C ALA A 69 -4.25 -2.27 -6.72
N PRO A 70 -4.93 -1.17 -6.29
CA PRO A 70 -4.92 -0.70 -4.89
C PRO A 70 -5.37 -1.73 -3.83
N HIS A 71 -6.34 -2.59 -4.13
CA HIS A 71 -6.78 -3.66 -3.23
C HIS A 71 -5.74 -4.78 -3.11
N GLN A 72 -5.07 -5.11 -4.21
CA GLN A 72 -3.99 -6.10 -4.21
C GLN A 72 -2.80 -5.61 -3.39
N PHE A 73 -2.48 -4.31 -3.46
CA PHE A 73 -1.46 -3.71 -2.60
C PHE A 73 -1.80 -3.83 -1.12
N TYR A 74 -3.06 -3.61 -0.74
CA TYR A 74 -3.50 -3.84 0.63
C TYR A 74 -3.40 -5.32 1.02
N LEU A 75 -3.89 -6.23 0.19
CA LEU A 75 -3.86 -7.67 0.45
C LEU A 75 -2.44 -8.22 0.59
N ARG A 76 -1.45 -7.64 -0.11
CA ARG A 76 -0.08 -8.13 -0.10
C ARG A 76 0.83 -7.42 0.92
N LEU A 77 0.59 -6.14 1.20
CA LEU A 77 1.45 -5.33 2.08
C LEU A 77 0.85 -5.13 3.48
N VAL A 78 -0.47 -5.03 3.61
CA VAL A 78 -1.16 -4.67 4.86
C VAL A 78 -1.83 -5.88 5.52
N ASN A 79 -2.31 -6.85 4.74
CA ASN A 79 -3.08 -7.97 5.26
C ASN A 79 -2.34 -8.81 6.32
N ASP A 80 -1.06 -9.12 6.13
CA ASP A 80 -0.28 -9.88 7.14
C ASP A 80 -0.16 -9.11 8.48
N LEU A 81 -0.10 -7.77 8.41
CA LEU A 81 -0.09 -6.90 9.59
C LEU A 81 -1.47 -6.81 10.26
N ALA A 82 -2.53 -6.76 9.45
CA ALA A 82 -3.90 -6.77 9.92
C ALA A 82 -4.29 -8.10 10.58
N VAL A 83 -3.89 -9.23 9.99
CA VAL A 83 -4.06 -10.59 10.54
C VAL A 83 -3.32 -10.74 11.86
N TYR A 84 -2.14 -10.14 12.00
CA TYR A 84 -1.44 -10.03 13.28
C TYR A 84 -2.21 -9.19 14.30
N GLY A 85 -2.76 -8.04 13.88
CA GLY A 85 -3.55 -7.15 14.74
C GLY A 85 -4.79 -7.79 15.35
N ILE A 86 -5.43 -8.71 14.63
CA ILE A 86 -6.57 -9.50 15.14
C ILE A 86 -6.16 -10.79 15.88
N GLY A 87 -4.85 -11.00 16.12
CA GLY A 87 -4.32 -12.12 16.90
C GLY A 87 -4.26 -13.47 16.16
N LEU A 88 -4.44 -13.48 14.83
CA LEU A 88 -4.42 -14.70 14.02
C LEU A 88 -3.01 -15.08 13.51
N ALA A 89 -2.04 -14.16 13.60
CA ALA A 89 -0.63 -14.42 13.27
C ALA A 89 0.28 -14.20 14.49
N ARG A 90 1.48 -14.79 14.46
CA ARG A 90 2.54 -14.56 15.47
C ARG A 90 3.45 -13.42 15.01
N ARG A 91 3.89 -12.57 15.95
CA ARG A 91 4.80 -11.44 15.70
C ARG A 91 6.04 -11.84 14.90
N ASP A 92 6.75 -12.87 15.36
CA ASP A 92 7.97 -13.37 14.69
C ASP A 92 7.73 -13.77 13.23
N ARG A 93 6.63 -14.48 12.96
CA ARG A 93 6.25 -14.89 11.61
C ARG A 93 5.90 -13.68 10.73
N THR A 94 5.21 -12.69 11.30
CA THR A 94 4.88 -11.44 10.61
C THR A 94 6.15 -10.65 10.27
N LEU A 95 7.08 -10.50 11.21
CA LEU A 95 8.36 -9.82 10.97
C LEU A 95 9.23 -10.55 9.93
N ALA A 96 9.30 -11.88 9.98
CA ALA A 96 10.02 -12.67 8.99
C ALA A 96 9.45 -12.47 7.58
N ARG A 97 8.11 -12.41 7.44
CA ARG A 97 7.45 -12.11 6.16
C ARG A 97 7.70 -10.69 5.67
N LEU A 98 7.65 -9.69 6.57
CA LEU A 98 8.00 -8.31 6.24
C LEU A 98 9.44 -8.20 5.73
N ARG A 99 10.38 -8.89 6.39
CA ARG A 99 11.77 -8.92 5.98
C ARG A 99 11.96 -9.56 4.61
N ALA A 100 11.30 -10.68 4.34
CA ALA A 100 11.35 -11.35 3.03
C ALA A 100 10.80 -10.45 1.92
N THR A 101 9.73 -9.70 2.20
CA THR A 101 9.11 -8.76 1.26
C THR A 101 10.05 -7.58 0.98
N LEU A 102 10.71 -7.05 2.01
CA LEU A 102 11.73 -6.01 1.85
C LEU A 102 12.95 -6.49 1.06
N ASP A 103 13.39 -7.74 1.27
CA ASP A 103 14.50 -8.33 0.53
C ASP A 103 14.16 -8.50 -0.96
N GLU A 104 12.94 -8.96 -1.27
CA GLU A 104 12.43 -9.07 -2.64
C GLU A 104 12.33 -7.69 -3.31
N TYR A 105 11.85 -6.68 -2.59
CA TYR A 105 11.84 -5.30 -3.08
C TYR A 105 13.25 -4.75 -3.32
N LYS A 106 14.21 -5.00 -2.41
CA LYS A 106 15.61 -4.57 -2.59
C LYS A 106 16.26 -5.21 -3.82
N LYS A 107 15.86 -6.44 -4.17
CA LYS A 107 16.33 -7.12 -5.39
C LYS A 107 15.78 -6.48 -6.66
N GLN A 108 14.52 -6.04 -6.67
CA GLN A 108 13.86 -5.55 -7.89
C GLN A 108 12.85 -4.42 -7.61
N PRO A 109 13.30 -3.21 -7.19
CA PRO A 109 12.38 -2.16 -6.76
C PRO A 109 11.49 -1.63 -7.89
N ALA A 110 11.99 -1.63 -9.13
CA ALA A 110 11.26 -1.11 -10.29
C ALA A 110 10.12 -2.02 -10.76
N THR A 111 10.27 -3.34 -10.63
CA THR A 111 9.28 -4.33 -11.07
C THR A 111 8.43 -4.89 -9.92
N PHE A 112 8.78 -4.60 -8.67
CA PHE A 112 8.05 -5.11 -7.51
C PHE A 112 6.56 -4.73 -7.51
N ALA A 113 6.23 -3.49 -7.88
CA ALA A 113 4.82 -3.08 -8.01
C ALA A 113 4.04 -3.94 -9.03
N CYS A 114 4.72 -4.41 -10.09
CA CYS A 114 4.15 -5.28 -11.11
C CYS A 114 4.04 -6.74 -10.65
N THR A 115 4.84 -7.20 -9.68
CA THR A 115 4.73 -8.55 -9.10
C THR A 115 3.63 -8.64 -8.03
N LEU A 116 3.28 -7.50 -7.42
CA LEU A 116 2.21 -7.41 -6.42
C LEU A 116 0.80 -7.58 -6.98
N VAL A 117 0.60 -7.20 -8.25
CA VAL A 117 -0.71 -7.35 -8.92
C VAL A 117 -0.68 -8.68 -9.68
N PRO A 118 -1.46 -9.70 -9.28
CA PRO A 118 -1.53 -10.93 -10.04
C PRO A 118 -1.97 -10.61 -11.48
N PRO A 119 -1.38 -11.27 -12.50
CA PRO A 119 -1.84 -11.10 -13.86
C PRO A 119 -3.33 -11.38 -13.89
N ARG A 120 -4.08 -10.45 -14.50
CA ARG A 120 -5.53 -10.52 -14.60
C ARG A 120 -5.90 -11.89 -15.18
N ALA A 121 -6.72 -12.66 -14.47
CA ALA A 121 -7.17 -13.95 -14.96
C ALA A 121 -7.81 -13.77 -16.36
N PRO A 122 -7.47 -14.61 -17.36
CA PRO A 122 -8.10 -14.56 -18.66
C PRO A 122 -9.63 -14.67 -18.49
N GLY A 123 -10.37 -13.60 -18.80
CA GLY A 123 -11.83 -13.57 -18.68
C GLY A 123 -12.42 -12.75 -17.51
N ALA A 124 -11.61 -12.02 -16.73
CA ALA A 124 -12.15 -11.15 -15.68
C ALA A 124 -13.02 -10.02 -16.29
N PRO A 125 -14.28 -9.83 -15.82
CA PRO A 125 -15.16 -8.78 -16.34
C PRO A 125 -14.54 -7.39 -16.19
N ARG A 126 -14.86 -6.49 -17.12
CA ARG A 126 -14.48 -5.08 -17.00
C ARG A 126 -15.24 -4.50 -15.78
N PRO A 127 -14.58 -3.80 -14.85
CA PRO A 127 -15.32 -2.97 -13.90
C PRO A 127 -15.98 -1.85 -14.72
N GLY A 128 -17.24 -2.07 -15.09
CA GLY A 128 -18.08 -1.05 -15.68
C GLY A 128 -18.58 -0.15 -14.55
N CYS A 129 -18.31 1.15 -14.65
CA CYS A 129 -19.09 2.13 -13.90
C CYS A 129 -20.54 2.05 -14.39
N ALA A 130 -21.48 1.97 -13.45
CA ALA A 130 -22.91 2.13 -13.70
C ALA A 130 -23.27 3.62 -13.84
#